data_AF-A0A3S2CNB4-F1
#
_entry.id   AF-A0A3S2CNB4-F1
#
_cell.length_a   1.000
_cell.length_b   1.000
_cell.length_c   1.000
_cell.angle_alpha   90.00
_cell.angle_beta   90.00
_cell.angle_gamma   90.00
#
_symmetry.space_group_name_H-M   'P 1'
#
loop_
_entity.id
_entity.type
_entity.pdbx_description
1 polymer ?
#
loop_
_entity_poly.entity_id
_entity_poly.type
_entity_poly.pdbx_seq_one_letter_code
_entity_poly.pdbx_strand_id
1 'polypeptide(L)' 'MSLMTGCDHEHSDVIEQAVEWYAANYGACERPIVPTLQRRFGLTAHQAIVVIRETTLRRARAA' A
#
# COMPACT_ATOMS: atom_id res chain seq x y z
N MET A 1 22.68 -17.99 -15.81
CA MET A 1 21.59 -18.21 -14.84
C MET A 1 20.75 -16.94 -14.83
N SER A 2 19.51 -17.01 -15.33
CA SER A 2 18.67 -15.84 -15.54
C SER A 2 18.08 -15.34 -14.22
N LEU A 3 18.16 -14.03 -14.00
CA LEU A 3 17.71 -13.30 -12.81
C LEU A 3 16.18 -13.29 -12.70
N MET A 4 15.68 -13.82 -11.60
CA MET A 4 14.27 -13.86 -11.24
C MET A 4 13.92 -12.62 -10.40
N THR A 5 14.05 -11.41 -10.96
CA THR A 5 13.86 -10.13 -10.25
C THR A 5 12.79 -9.21 -10.85
N GLY A 6 11.98 -9.68 -11.81
CA GLY A 6 10.91 -8.86 -12.40
C GLY A 6 9.66 -8.77 -11.51
N CYS A 7 9.17 -9.91 -11.01
CA CYS A 7 7.86 -10.00 -10.37
C CYS A 7 7.81 -9.36 -8.97
N ASP A 8 8.90 -9.46 -8.20
CA ASP A 8 8.93 -8.91 -6.83
C ASP A 8 8.97 -7.37 -6.81
N HIS A 9 9.64 -6.76 -7.81
CA HIS A 9 9.75 -5.31 -7.92
C HIS A 9 8.41 -4.66 -8.26
N GLU A 10 7.69 -5.19 -9.25
CA GLU A 10 6.38 -4.65 -9.66
C GLU A 10 5.35 -4.70 -8.53
N HIS A 11 5.37 -5.76 -7.72
CA HIS A 11 4.53 -5.88 -6.53
C HIS A 11 4.96 -4.95 -5.39
N SER A 12 6.26 -4.65 -5.27
CA SER A 12 6.78 -3.66 -4.31
C SER A 12 6.36 -2.25 -4.70
N ASP A 13 6.47 -1.90 -5.99
CA ASP A 13 6.20 -0.56 -6.51
C ASP A 13 4.74 -0.13 -6.29
N VAL A 14 3.77 -1.03 -6.50
CA VAL A 14 2.35 -0.71 -6.29
C VAL A 14 2.00 -0.52 -4.81
N ILE A 15 2.67 -1.26 -3.91
CA ILE A 15 2.48 -1.11 -2.47
C ILE A 15 3.07 0.22 -2.00
N GLU A 16 4.26 0.59 -2.46
CA GLU A 16 4.88 1.88 -2.08
C GLU A 16 4.03 3.07 -2.53
N GLN A 17 3.54 3.06 -3.78
CA GLN A 17 2.62 4.08 -4.29
C GLN A 17 1.34 4.17 -3.45
N ALA A 18 0.76 3.03 -3.09
CA ALA A 18 -0.44 2.98 -2.26
C ALA A 18 -0.18 3.49 -0.83
N VAL A 19 1.00 3.21 -0.25
CA VAL A 19 1.41 3.74 1.06
C VAL A 19 1.56 5.25 1.02
N GLU A 20 2.25 5.80 0.02
CA GLU A 20 2.42 7.24 -0.12
C GLU A 20 1.07 7.95 -0.26
N TRP A 21 0.21 7.42 -1.15
CA TRP A 21 -1.13 7.97 -1.32
C TRP A 21 -1.97 7.87 -0.04
N TYR A 22 -1.99 6.71 0.63
CA TYR A 22 -2.80 6.52 1.81
C TYR A 22 -2.29 7.35 3.00
N ALA A 23 -0.97 7.52 3.14
CA ALA A 23 -0.38 8.40 4.15
C ALA A 23 -0.83 9.86 3.97
N ALA A 24 -0.81 10.36 2.73
CA ALA A 24 -1.26 11.72 2.39
C ALA A 24 -2.78 11.90 2.55
N ASN A 25 -3.57 10.83 2.42
CA ASN A 25 -5.04 10.87 2.43
C ASN A 25 -5.67 10.21 3.66
N TYR A 26 -4.89 9.93 4.72
CA TYR A 26 -5.30 9.05 5.82
C TYR A 26 -6.65 9.43 6.46
N GLY A 27 -6.90 10.73 6.67
CA GLY A 27 -8.15 11.24 7.26
C GLY A 27 -9.32 11.37 6.29
N ALA A 28 -9.04 11.43 4.98
CA ALA A 28 -10.04 11.64 3.92
C ALA A 28 -10.35 10.36 3.12
N CYS A 29 -9.63 9.27 3.39
CA CYS A 29 -9.80 8.00 2.69
C CYS A 29 -11.21 7.42 2.92
N GLU A 30 -11.90 7.13 1.82
CA GLU A 30 -13.25 6.57 1.84
C GLU A 30 -13.28 5.20 2.52
N ARG A 31 -14.27 5.00 3.40
CA ARG A 31 -14.53 3.71 4.06
C ARG A 31 -15.44 2.85 3.17
N PRO A 32 -15.25 1.51 3.17
CA PRO A 32 -14.24 0.74 3.91
C PRO A 32 -12.84 0.76 3.24
N ILE A 33 -11.79 0.91 4.05
CA ILE A 33 -10.41 1.19 3.57
C ILE A 33 -9.89 0.09 2.63
N VAL A 34 -10.02 -1.19 3.02
CA VAL A 34 -9.48 -2.30 2.22
C VAL A 34 -10.11 -2.33 0.82
N PRO A 35 -11.44 -2.39 0.65
CA PRO A 35 -12.05 -2.31 -0.69
C PRO A 35 -11.68 -1.04 -1.48
N THR A 36 -11.52 0.11 -0.82
CA THR A 36 -11.06 1.35 -1.48
C THR A 36 -9.66 1.20 -2.06
N LEU A 37 -8.71 0.68 -1.27
CA LEU A 37 -7.34 0.45 -1.73
C LEU A 37 -7.27 -0.60 -2.85
N GLN A 38 -8.07 -1.67 -2.74
CA GLN A 38 -8.15 -2.70 -3.79
C GLN A 38 -8.66 -2.11 -5.11
N ARG A 39 -9.75 -1.34 -5.10
CA ARG A 39 -10.31 -0.73 -6.32
C ARG A 39 -9.37 0.31 -6.94
N ARG A 40 -8.64 1.07 -6.12
CA ARG A 40 -7.79 2.16 -6.58
C ARG A 40 -6.47 1.68 -7.20
N PHE A 41 -5.88 0.63 -6.62
CA PHE A 41 -4.52 0.20 -6.95
C PHE A 41 -4.45 -1.24 -7.47
N GLY A 42 -5.58 -1.95 -7.58
CA GLY A 42 -5.60 -3.35 -8.01
C GLY A 42 -5.03 -4.33 -6.98
N LEU A 43 -4.98 -3.93 -5.70
CA LEU A 43 -4.36 -4.72 -4.64
C LEU A 43 -5.19 -5.96 -4.26
N THR A 44 -4.51 -7.00 -3.82
CA THR A 44 -5.12 -8.05 -3.00
C THR A 44 -5.45 -7.53 -1.60
N ALA A 45 -6.33 -8.23 -0.88
CA ALA A 45 -6.65 -7.87 0.50
C ALA A 45 -5.39 -7.88 1.41
N HIS A 46 -4.49 -8.84 1.20
CA HIS A 46 -3.22 -8.91 1.93
C HIS A 46 -2.35 -7.66 1.68
N GLN A 47 -2.18 -7.26 0.41
CA GLN A 47 -1.41 -6.06 0.08
C GLN A 47 -2.04 -4.79 0.66
N ALA A 48 -3.37 -4.67 0.65
CA ALA A 48 -4.05 -3.55 1.31
C ALA A 48 -3.77 -3.50 2.82
N ILE A 49 -3.71 -4.65 3.50
CA ILE A 49 -3.34 -4.73 4.91
C ILE A 49 -1.88 -4.29 5.12
N VAL A 50 -0.95 -4.70 4.25
CA VAL A 50 0.45 -4.24 4.26
C VAL A 50 0.49 -2.71 4.15
N VAL A 51 -0.23 -2.11 3.19
CA VAL A 51 -0.32 -0.65 3.01
C VAL A 51 -0.80 0.04 4.30
N ILE A 52 -1.85 -0.49 4.94
CA ILE A 52 -2.39 0.07 6.19
C ILE A 52 -1.38 -0.01 7.32
N ARG A 53 -0.71 -1.17 7.49
CA ARG A 53 0.33 -1.38 8.50
C ARG A 53 1.50 -0.41 8.32
N GLU A 54 2.06 -0.35 7.11
CA GLU A 54 3.21 0.51 6.82
C GLU A 54 2.88 1.99 7.01
N THR A 55 1.71 2.43 6.54
CA THR A 55 1.24 3.81 6.77
C THR A 55 1.10 4.12 8.26
N THR A 56 0.53 3.20 9.04
CA THR A 56 0.37 3.38 10.50
C THR A 56 1.72 3.48 11.20
N LEU A 57 2.69 2.63 10.86
CA LEU A 57 4.05 2.66 11.42
C LEU A 57 4.80 3.95 11.05
N ARG A 58 4.70 4.41 9.80
CA ARG A 58 5.30 5.68 9.35
C ARG A 58 4.75 6.86 10.15
N ARG A 59 3.43 6.91 10.35
CA ARG A 59 2.78 7.97 11.13
C ARG A 59 3.19 7.94 12.61
N ALA A 60 3.27 6.76 13.21
CA ALA A 60 3.69 6.63 14.61
C ALA A 60 5.15 7.08 14.85
N ARG A 61 6.04 6.90 13.86
CA ARG A 61 7.44 7.34 13.95
C ARG A 61 7.63 8.85 13.75
N ALA A 62 6.67 9.51 13.10
CA ALA A 62 6.72 10.95 12.81
C ALA A 62 6.03 11.81 13.89
N ALA A 63 5.49 11.19 14.94
CA ALA A 63 4.76 11.83 16.04
C ALA A 63 5.63 12.07 17.28
#